data_AF-A0A8S3BMI7-F1
#
_entry.id   AF-A0A8S3BMI7-F1
#
_cell.length_a   1.000
_cell.length_b   1.000
_cell.length_c   1.000
_cell.angle_alpha   90.00
_cell.angle_beta   90.00
_cell.angle_gamma   90.00
#
_symmetry.space_group_name_H-M   'P 1'
#
loop_
_entity.id
_entity.type
_entity.pdbx_description
1 polymer ?
#
loop_
_entity_poly.entity_id
_entity_poly.type
_entity_poly.pdbx_seq_one_letter_code
_entity_poly.pdbx_strand_id
1 'polypeptide(L)' 'LGENWIDISTNLIYDHDPDGRYRLGKIDIFHGGQWIMNVRGDLLTIPLFARAGSIIPLIDPSVFTLNHGQPISIYDRSYI' A
#
# COMPACT_ATOMS: atom_id res chain seq x y z
N LEU A 1 -1.34 10.84 26.35
CA LEU A 1 -1.44 9.44 25.87
C LEU A 1 -2.00 9.50 24.46
N GLY A 2 -1.18 9.24 23.45
CA GLY A 2 -1.62 9.27 22.05
C GLY A 2 -2.11 7.91 21.57
N GLU A 3 -2.78 7.92 20.43
CA GLU A 3 -3.29 6.71 19.77
C GLU A 3 -2.15 5.79 19.32
N ASN A 4 -2.42 4.51 19.18
CA ASN A 4 -1.44 3.55 18.67
C ASN A 4 -1.45 3.55 17.14
N TRP A 5 -0.27 3.51 16.54
CA TRP A 5 -0.04 3.49 15.10
C TRP A 5 0.76 2.26 14.72
N ILE A 6 0.52 1.73 13.52
CA ILE A 6 1.15 0.52 12.98
C ILE A 6 1.72 0.88 11.61
N ASP A 7 2.99 0.55 11.37
CA ASP A 7 3.59 0.65 10.04
C ASP A 7 3.03 -0.46 9.14
N ILE A 8 2.28 -0.05 8.13
CA ILE A 8 1.69 -0.95 7.13
C ILE A 8 2.54 -1.02 5.86
N SER A 9 3.45 -0.08 5.62
CA SER A 9 4.27 -0.06 4.40
C SER A 9 5.26 -1.21 4.32
N THR A 10 5.82 -1.62 5.47
CA THR A 10 6.85 -2.67 5.51
C THR A 10 6.30 -4.05 5.88
N ASN A 11 5.08 -4.11 6.43
CA ASN A 11 4.56 -5.33 7.06
C ASN A 11 3.32 -5.91 6.38
N LEU A 12 2.76 -5.24 5.37
CA LEU A 12 1.56 -5.71 4.67
C LEU A 12 1.93 -6.84 3.70
N ILE A 13 1.40 -8.04 3.94
CA ILE A 13 1.60 -9.22 3.12
C ILE A 13 0.26 -9.59 2.50
N TYR A 14 0.25 -9.82 1.19
CA TYR A 14 -0.90 -10.37 0.49
C TYR A 14 -0.80 -11.89 0.43
N ASP A 15 -1.69 -12.58 1.13
CA ASP A 15 -1.84 -14.04 1.01
C ASP A 15 -2.84 -14.34 -0.10
N HIS A 16 -2.32 -14.73 -1.26
CA HIS A 16 -3.08 -14.97 -2.48
C HIS A 16 -4.01 -16.19 -2.39
N ASP A 17 -3.58 -17.27 -1.73
CA ASP A 17 -4.34 -18.53 -1.64
C ASP A 17 -4.56 -18.96 -0.18
N PRO A 18 -5.78 -19.36 0.23
CA PRO A 18 -7.04 -19.42 -0.55
C PRO A 18 -7.92 -18.17 -0.42
N ASP A 19 -7.60 -17.24 0.48
CA ASP A 19 -8.55 -16.25 0.96
C ASP A 19 -8.42 -14.85 0.33
N GLY A 20 -7.36 -14.58 -0.44
CA GLY A 20 -7.09 -13.25 -1.02
C GLY A 20 -7.09 -12.14 0.04
N ARG A 21 -6.34 -12.33 1.14
CA ARG A 21 -6.36 -11.43 2.30
C ARG A 21 -5.02 -10.76 2.51
N TYR A 22 -5.09 -9.52 2.98
CA TYR A 22 -3.94 -8.83 3.52
C TYR A 22 -3.80 -9.12 5.01
N ARG A 23 -2.58 -9.45 5.43
CA ARG A 23 -2.21 -9.60 6.83
C ARG A 23 -1.00 -8.74 7.16
N LEU A 24 -0.81 -8.48 8.45
CA LEU A 24 0.40 -7.84 8.97
C LEU A 24 1.38 -8.94 9.40
N GLY A 25 2.56 -9.00 8.78
CA GLY A 25 3.58 -10.01 9.07
C GLY A 25 4.25 -9.83 10.44
N LYS A 26 4.60 -8.59 10.79
CA LYS A 26 5.12 -8.20 12.10
C LYS A 26 4.45 -6.89 12.52
N ILE A 27 4.06 -6.77 13.79
CA ILE A 27 3.38 -5.57 14.29
C ILE A 27 4.34 -4.82 15.22
N ASP A 28 4.96 -3.78 14.69
CA ASP A 28 5.63 -2.77 15.52
C ASP A 28 4.59 -1.68 15.84
N ILE A 29 4.30 -1.49 17.13
CA ILE A 29 3.32 -0.51 17.62
C ILE A 29 4.03 0.77 18.02
N PHE A 30 3.60 1.88 17.44
CA PHE A 30 4.10 3.21 17.73
C PHE A 30 3.08 3.99 18.54
N HIS A 31 3.45 4.44 19.74
CA HIS A 31 2.55 5.27 20.54
C HIS A 31 2.56 6.71 20.03
N GLY A 32 1.39 7.31 19.83
CA GLY A 32 1.26 8.70 19.43
C GLY A 32 1.66 9.68 20.53
N GLY A 33 1.87 10.94 20.16
CA GLY A 33 2.31 11.99 21.08
C GLY A 33 3.82 12.04 21.31
N GLN A 34 4.60 11.34 20.48
CA GLN A 34 6.05 11.42 20.44
C GLN A 34 6.55 11.61 19.02
N TRP A 35 7.71 12.23 18.88
CA TRP A 35 8.43 12.27 17.61
C TRP A 35 9.14 10.94 17.39
N ILE A 36 8.94 10.36 16.20
CA ILE A 36 9.66 9.15 15.78
C ILE A 36 10.71 9.59 14.77
N MET A 37 11.98 9.53 15.16
CA MET A 37 13.07 10.04 14.35
C MET A 37 13.66 9.02 13.38
N ASN A 38 13.39 7.72 13.58
CA ASN A 38 13.88 6.65 12.73
C ASN A 38 12.71 5.83 12.21
N VAL A 39 12.17 6.27 11.06
CA VAL A 39 11.27 5.46 10.25
C VAL A 39 12.10 4.81 9.15
N ARG A 40 12.07 3.48 9.06
CA ARG A 40 12.74 2.76 7.97
C ARG A 40 11.92 2.98 6.70
N GLY A 41 12.52 3.64 5.73
CA GLY A 41 12.00 3.74 4.36
C GLY A 41 13.19 3.67 3.41
N ASP A 42 13.07 2.85 2.36
CA ASP A 42 14.03 2.92 1.26
C ASP A 42 13.67 4.12 0.35
N LEU A 43 14.52 4.41 -0.64
CA LEU A 43 14.31 5.55 -1.54
C LEU A 43 13.01 5.46 -2.36
N LEU A 44 12.44 4.25 -2.51
CA LEU A 44 11.30 3.97 -3.36
C LEU A 44 10.00 3.77 -2.58
N THR A 45 10.08 3.71 -1.25
CA THR A 45 8.95 3.39 -0.37
C THR A 45 8.60 4.59 0.48
N ILE A 46 7.35 5.01 0.39
CA ILE A 46 6.77 6.00 1.30
C ILE A 46 6.32 5.26 2.55
N PRO A 47 6.82 5.61 3.75
CA PRO A 47 6.34 5.00 4.98
C PRO A 47 4.88 5.32 5.22
N LEU A 48 4.07 4.30 5.50
CA LEU A 48 2.63 4.42 5.72
C LEU A 48 2.27 3.84 7.07
N PHE A 49 1.49 4.61 7.84
CA PHE A 49 1.03 4.23 9.16
C PHE A 49 -0.48 4.24 9.23
N ALA A 50 -1.05 3.23 9.87
CA ALA A 50 -2.46 3.16 10.18
C ALA A 50 -2.68 3.17 11.68
N ARG A 51 -3.75 3.83 12.12
CA ARG A 51 -4.19 3.76 13.51
C ARG A 51 -4.57 2.31 13.85
N ALA A 52 -4.10 1.84 14.99
CA ALA A 52 -4.44 0.52 15.51
C ALA A 52 -5.95 0.40 15.75
N GLY A 53 -6.54 -0.71 15.28
CA GLY A 53 -7.98 -0.97 15.34
C GLY A 53 -8.78 -0.38 14.18
N SER A 54 -8.17 0.37 13.26
CA SER A 54 -8.84 0.82 12.04
C SER A 54 -9.05 -0.32 11.05
N ILE A 55 -10.15 -0.25 10.30
CA ILE A 55 -10.42 -1.09 9.14
C ILE A 55 -9.93 -0.35 7.89
N ILE A 56 -9.03 -0.97 7.13
CA ILE A 56 -8.51 -0.41 5.88
C ILE A 56 -9.08 -1.24 4.72
N PRO A 57 -9.95 -0.68 3.87
CA PRO A 57 -10.39 -1.37 2.67
C PRO A 57 -9.21 -1.45 1.71
N LEU A 58 -8.87 -2.66 1.27
CA LEU A 58 -7.80 -2.92 0.32
C LEU A 58 -8.39 -3.59 -0.92
N ILE A 59 -7.85 -3.25 -2.09
CA ILE A 59 -8.24 -3.82 -3.38
C ILE A 59 -7.27 -4.97 -3.68
N ASP A 60 -7.77 -6.06 -4.26
CA ASP A 60 -6.94 -7.18 -4.74
C ASP A 60 -5.84 -6.66 -5.69
N PRO A 61 -4.56 -7.07 -5.51
CA PRO A 61 -3.49 -6.63 -6.38
C PRO A 61 -3.70 -6.90 -7.87
N SER A 62 -4.43 -7.94 -8.24
CA SER A 62 -4.78 -8.27 -9.63
C SER A 62 -5.66 -7.21 -10.30
N VAL A 63 -6.34 -6.39 -9.51
CA VAL A 63 -7.20 -5.30 -9.95
C VAL A 63 -6.43 -3.97 -10.04
N PHE A 64 -5.12 -3.94 -9.73
CA PHE A 64 -4.30 -2.78 -10.04
C PHE A 64 -4.30 -2.56 -11.56
N THR A 65 -5.07 -1.57 -11.98
CA THR A 65 -4.92 -0.97 -13.30
C THR A 65 -3.56 -0.29 -13.30
N LEU A 66 -2.53 -1.01 -13.70
CA LEU A 66 -1.38 -0.38 -14.31
C LEU A 66 -1.96 0.46 -15.45
N ASN A 67 -1.97 1.78 -15.26
CA ASN A 67 -1.81 2.72 -16.36
C ASN A 67 -0.41 2.44 -16.96
N HIS A 68 -0.24 1.28 -17.58
CA HIS A 68 0.66 1.19 -18.70
C HIS A 68 0.06 2.15 -19.71
N GLY A 69 0.59 3.38 -19.73
CA GLY A 69 0.42 4.30 -20.84
C GLY A 69 0.98 3.60 -22.08
N GLN A 70 0.20 2.70 -22.65
CA GLN A 70 0.38 2.24 -24.01
C GLN A 70 0.26 3.51 -24.84
N PRO A 71 1.30 3.92 -25.59
CA PRO A 71 1.13 5.01 -26.52
C PRO A 71 0.00 4.61 -27.46
N ILE A 72 -1.11 5.34 -27.43
CA ILE A 72 -2.18 5.19 -28.41
C ILE A 72 -1.54 5.60 -29.74
N SER A 73 -1.06 4.64 -30.51
CA SER A 73 -0.67 4.86 -31.90
C SER A 73 -1.96 5.02 -32.68
N ILE A 74 -2.43 6.26 -32.79
CA ILE A 74 -3.50 6.62 -33.71
C ILE A 74 -2.90 6.48 -35.11
N TYR A 75 -2.86 5.26 -35.64
CA TYR A 75 -2.80 5.09 -37.08
C TYR A 75 -4.13 5.59 -37.62
N ASP A 76 -4.15 6.88 -37.98
CA ASP A 76 -5.15 7.46 -38.86
C ASP A 76 -5.11 6.66 -40.17
N ARG A 77 -6.05 5.72 -40.28
CA ARG A 77 -6.41 5.06 -41.53
C ARG A 77 -7.73 5.64 -41.99
N SER A 78 -7.73 6.93 -42.31
CA SER A 78 -8.71 7.49 -43.24
C SER A 78 -8.41 6.94 -44.64
N TYR A 79 -8.87 5.72 -44.88
CA TYR A 79 -9.35 5.32 -46.20
C TYR A 79 -10.76 5.87 -46.35
N ILE A 80 -10.93 6.81 -47.27
CA ILE A 80 -11.97 7.00 -48.32
C ILE A 80 -11.85 8.44 -48.79
#